data_AF-A0A2N5KLN8-F1
#
_entry.id   AF-A0A2N5KLN8-F1
#
_cell.length_a   1.000
_cell.length_b   1.000
_cell.length_c   1.000
_cell.angle_alpha   90.00
_cell.angle_beta   90.00
_cell.angle_gamma   90.00
#
_symmetry.space_group_name_H-M   'P 1'
#
loop_
_entity.id
_entity.type
_entity.pdbx_description
1 polymer ?
#
loop_
_entity_poly.entity_id
_entity_poly.type
_entity_poly.pdbx_seq_one_letter_code
_entity_poly.pdbx_strand_id
1 'polypeptide(L)'
;MRKGPRVAPAAVIGPPGAKRAAEGRGLERESGERGAPVRAASEATIDEEAPEAYDEDAAEEVVGTTDGAKIGKRWRARGPRSWAKAEET
;
A
#
# COMPACT_ATOMS: atom_id res chain seq x y z
N MET A 1 23.42 22.05 -7.52
CA MET A 1 22.34 21.46 -6.67
C MET A 1 22.93 20.28 -5.91
N ARG A 2 23.00 20.34 -4.58
CA ARG A 2 23.42 19.18 -3.76
C ARG A 2 22.17 18.33 -3.56
N LYS A 3 22.15 17.09 -4.08
CA LYS A 3 21.09 16.13 -3.75
C LYS A 3 21.18 15.90 -2.24
N GLY A 4 20.08 16.16 -1.51
CA GLY A 4 19.97 15.82 -0.10
C GLY A 4 20.20 14.33 0.14
N PRO A 5 20.45 13.90 1.38
CA PRO A 5 20.65 12.49 1.68
C PRO A 5 19.44 11.71 1.16
N ARG A 6 19.70 10.72 0.28
CA ARG A 6 18.69 9.73 -0.06
C ARG A 6 18.43 8.94 1.22
N VAL A 7 17.26 9.13 1.81
CA VAL A 7 16.71 8.15 2.74
C VAL A 7 16.52 6.90 1.89
N ALA A 8 17.22 5.81 2.22
CA ALA A 8 16.94 4.53 1.58
C ALA A 8 15.46 4.21 1.88
N PRO A 9 14.63 3.84 0.89
CA PRO A 9 13.27 3.42 1.19
C PRO A 9 13.36 2.27 2.21
N ALA A 10 12.49 2.28 3.21
CA ALA A 10 12.34 1.15 4.12
C ALA A 10 12.23 -0.10 3.24
N ALA A 11 13.12 -1.07 3.42
CA ALA A 11 13.26 -2.17 2.48
C ALA A 11 11.91 -2.89 2.33
N VAL A 12 11.30 -2.81 1.14
CA VAL A 12 10.08 -3.54 0.81
C VAL A 12 10.32 -5.01 1.05
N ILE A 13 9.71 -5.52 2.10
CA ILE A 13 9.68 -6.93 2.44
C ILE A 13 8.52 -7.50 1.65
N GLY A 14 8.77 -7.89 0.39
CA GLY A 14 7.75 -8.40 -0.53
C GLY A 14 6.83 -9.47 0.09
N PRO A 15 5.77 -9.92 -0.58
CA PRO A 15 4.59 -10.53 0.06
C PRO A 15 4.85 -11.60 1.14
N PRO A 16 5.83 -12.52 1.03
CA PRO A 16 6.14 -13.48 2.11
C PRO A 16 6.74 -12.85 3.38
N GLY A 17 7.41 -11.71 3.26
CA GLY A 17 7.93 -10.93 4.38
C GLY A 17 6.83 -10.07 5.01
N ALA A 18 6.01 -9.41 4.20
CA ALA A 18 4.83 -8.68 4.63
C ALA A 18 3.85 -9.58 5.40
N LYS A 19 3.56 -10.77 4.86
CA LYS A 19 2.72 -11.78 5.54
C LYS A 19 3.21 -12.10 6.94
N ARG A 20 4.52 -12.35 7.09
CA ARG A 20 5.14 -12.64 8.40
C ARG A 20 5.11 -11.46 9.36
N ALA A 21 5.20 -10.23 8.84
CA ALA A 21 5.10 -9.02 9.66
C ALA A 21 3.65 -8.72 10.07
N ALA A 22 2.68 -9.15 9.27
CA ALA A 22 1.25 -8.96 9.48
C ALA A 22 0.57 -10.07 10.30
N GLU A 23 1.12 -11.28 10.29
CA GLU A 23 0.55 -12.45 10.94
C GLU A 23 0.22 -12.19 12.43
N GLY A 24 -1.05 -12.34 12.78
CA GLY A 24 -1.55 -12.15 14.15
C GLY A 24 -1.76 -10.69 14.58
N ARG A 25 -1.53 -9.70 13.70
CA ARG A 25 -1.74 -8.27 13.97
C ARG A 25 -3.22 -7.86 13.90
N GLY A 26 -4.01 -8.57 13.09
CA GLY A 26 -5.43 -8.29 12.89
C GLY A 26 -5.66 -7.09 11.97
N LEU A 27 -5.07 -7.11 10.78
CA LEU A 27 -5.11 -6.01 9.80
C LEU A 27 -6.53 -5.62 9.36
N GLU A 28 -7.46 -6.57 9.32
CA GLU A 28 -8.87 -6.30 9.03
C GLU A 28 -9.46 -5.29 10.03
N ARG A 29 -9.20 -5.50 11.33
CA ARG A 29 -9.65 -4.62 12.40
C ARG A 29 -8.99 -3.25 12.30
N GLU A 30 -7.67 -3.20 12.10
CA GLU A 30 -6.93 -1.93 11.96
C GLU A 30 -7.46 -1.10 10.79
N SER A 31 -7.75 -1.75 9.65
CA SER A 31 -8.31 -1.06 8.49
C SER A 31 -9.74 -0.57 8.75
N GLY A 32 -10.54 -1.33 9.50
CA GLY A 32 -11.85 -0.89 9.98
C GLY A 32 -11.79 0.34 10.89
N GLU A 33 -10.86 0.37 11.84
CA GLU A 33 -10.61 1.51 12.75
C GLU A 33 -10.18 2.77 11.99
N ARG A 34 -9.48 2.60 10.87
CA ARG A 34 -9.09 3.69 9.94
C ARG A 34 -10.22 4.13 9.01
N GLY A 35 -11.42 3.57 9.14
CA GLY A 35 -12.59 3.91 8.32
C GLY A 35 -12.60 3.26 6.93
N ALA A 36 -11.82 2.20 6.73
CA ALA A 36 -11.72 1.46 5.48
C ALA A 36 -11.85 -0.06 5.73
N PRO A 37 -13.04 -0.58 6.03
CA PRO A 37 -13.21 -2.02 6.29
C PRO A 37 -12.79 -2.87 5.09
N VAL A 38 -12.16 -4.02 5.36
CA VAL A 38 -11.65 -4.97 4.37
C VAL A 38 -12.55 -6.20 4.32
N ARG A 39 -12.82 -6.72 3.12
CA ARG A 39 -13.43 -8.03 2.90
C ARG A 39 -12.53 -8.85 1.99
N ALA A 40 -12.09 -10.02 2.45
CA ALA A 40 -11.25 -10.93 1.69
C ALA A 40 -11.70 -12.38 1.88
N ALA A 41 -11.22 -13.28 1.02
CA ALA A 41 -11.51 -14.71 1.13
C ALA A 41 -10.88 -15.35 2.38
N SER A 42 -9.73 -14.83 2.82
CA SER A 42 -9.04 -15.29 4.03
C SER A 42 -8.19 -14.19 4.67
N GLU A 43 -7.87 -14.35 5.96
CA GLU A 43 -6.93 -13.47 6.67
C GLU A 43 -5.53 -13.48 6.02
N ALA A 44 -5.07 -14.66 5.55
CA ALA A 44 -3.80 -14.78 4.85
C ALA A 44 -3.72 -13.90 3.58
N THR A 45 -4.84 -13.72 2.87
CA THR A 45 -4.93 -12.81 1.72
C THR A 45 -4.75 -11.35 2.13
N ILE A 46 -5.19 -10.97 3.33
CA ILE A 46 -5.01 -9.61 3.87
C ILE A 46 -3.54 -9.42 4.27
N ASP A 47 -2.94 -10.39 4.94
CA ASP A 47 -1.55 -10.33 5.41
C ASP A 47 -0.53 -10.29 4.25
N GLU A 48 -0.81 -10.99 3.14
CA GLU A 48 0.04 -10.96 1.94
C GLU A 48 0.04 -9.60 1.23
N GLU A 49 -1.05 -8.83 1.37
CA GLU A 49 -1.24 -7.50 0.76
C GLU A 49 -1.07 -6.38 1.78
N ALA A 50 -0.44 -6.67 2.93
CA ALA A 50 -0.18 -5.68 3.96
C ALA A 50 0.62 -4.50 3.38
N PRO A 51 0.44 -3.26 3.89
CA PRO A 51 1.14 -2.08 3.39
C PRO A 51 2.67 -2.24 3.28
N GLU A 52 3.26 -3.04 4.17
CA GLU A 52 4.68 -3.38 4.21
C GLU A 52 5.18 -4.15 2.98
N ALA A 53 4.26 -4.75 2.20
CA ALA A 53 4.55 -5.36 0.90
C ALA A 53 4.84 -4.32 -0.20
N TYR A 54 4.57 -3.04 0.07
CA TYR A 54 4.70 -1.93 -0.86
C TYR A 54 5.58 -0.81 -0.28
N ASP A 55 6.23 -0.07 -1.18
CA ASP A 55 6.89 1.18 -0.81
C ASP A 55 5.85 2.22 -0.38
N GLU A 56 5.97 2.73 0.86
CA GLU A 56 5.02 3.68 1.45
C GLU A 56 4.80 4.93 0.59
N ASP A 57 5.86 5.41 -0.07
CA ASP A 57 5.84 6.61 -0.91
C ASP A 57 5.63 6.33 -2.41
N ALA A 58 5.64 5.05 -2.85
CA ALA A 58 5.68 4.73 -4.28
C ALA A 58 4.48 5.28 -5.05
N ALA A 59 3.28 5.25 -4.45
CA ALA A 59 2.10 5.80 -5.10
C ALA A 59 2.24 7.32 -5.36
N GLU A 60 2.78 8.07 -4.40
CA GLU A 60 2.92 9.52 -4.53
C GLU A 60 4.11 9.89 -5.44
N GLU A 61 5.22 9.15 -5.38
CA GLU A 61 6.38 9.33 -6.25
C GLU A 61 6.02 9.08 -7.72
N VAL A 62 5.31 7.99 -8.03
CA VAL A 62 4.91 7.66 -9.41
C VAL A 62 3.97 8.73 -9.97
N VAL A 63 2.96 9.13 -9.20
CA VAL A 63 2.02 10.17 -9.64
C VAL A 63 2.73 11.53 -9.74
N GLY A 64 3.65 11.85 -8.83
CA GLY A 64 4.45 13.07 -8.89
C GLY A 64 5.36 13.13 -10.11
N THR A 65 6.04 12.02 -10.42
CA THR A 65 6.92 11.89 -11.59
C THR A 65 6.16 12.03 -12.89
N THR A 66 5.01 11.35 -13.02
CA THR A 66 4.19 11.40 -14.25
C THR A 66 3.55 12.77 -14.48
N ASP A 67 3.11 13.46 -13.42
CA ASP A 67 2.61 14.84 -13.49
C ASP A 67 3.71 15.86 -13.79
N GLY A 68 4.90 15.69 -13.21
CA GLY A 68 6.08 16.49 -13.50
C GLY A 68 6.52 16.36 -14.96
N ALA A 69 6.51 15.13 -15.48
CA ALA A 69 6.86 14.81 -16.87
C ALA A 69 5.76 15.14 -17.89
N LYS A 70 4.58 15.61 -17.44
CA LYS A 70 3.42 15.95 -18.30
C LYS A 70 2.89 14.79 -19.15
N ILE A 71 3.11 13.55 -18.70
CA ILE A 71 2.60 12.32 -19.32
C ILE A 71 1.32 11.80 -18.66
N GLY A 72 0.95 12.35 -17.50
CA GLY A 72 -0.35 12.15 -16.86
C GLY A 72 -0.67 13.34 -15.97
N LYS A 73 -1.89 13.87 -16.02
CA LYS A 73 -2.29 15.03 -15.20
C LYS A 73 -2.88 14.54 -13.87
N ARG A 74 -2.27 14.94 -12.75
CA ARG A 74 -2.87 14.73 -11.43
C ARG A 74 -4.17 15.54 -11.34
N TRP A 75 -5.24 14.89 -10.91
CA TRP A 75 -6.53 15.56 -10.70
C TRP A 75 -6.85 15.70 -9.21
N ARG A 76 -7.08 14.58 -8.52
CA ARG A 76 -7.42 14.57 -7.09
C ARG A 76 -7.05 13.22 -6.47
N ALA A 77 -6.35 13.24 -5.34
CA ALA A 77 -6.12 12.03 -4.56
C ALA A 77 -7.42 11.57 -3.86
N ARG A 78 -7.61 10.25 -3.75
CA ARG A 78 -8.74 9.66 -3.04
C ARG A 78 -8.23 8.55 -2.14
N GLY A 79 -8.51 8.68 -0.85
CA GLY A 79 -8.28 7.61 0.12
C GLY A 79 -9.31 6.48 0.00
N PRO A 80 -8.99 5.31 0.57
CA PRO A 80 -9.91 4.18 0.58
C PRO A 80 -11.13 4.45 1.49
N ARG A 81 -12.27 3.87 1.12
CA ARG A 81 -13.51 3.87 1.92
C ARG A 81 -13.93 2.47 2.34
N SER A 82 -13.51 1.46 1.58
CA SER A 82 -13.64 0.04 1.86
C SER A 82 -12.78 -0.72 0.85
N TRP A 83 -12.39 -1.95 1.18
CA TRP A 83 -11.66 -2.86 0.31
C TRP A 83 -12.39 -4.19 0.18
N ALA A 84 -12.37 -4.78 -1.02
CA ALA A 84 -12.91 -6.10 -1.28
C ALA A 84 -11.99 -6.83 -2.25
N LYS A 85 -11.55 -8.04 -1.90
CA LYS A 85 -10.80 -8.94 -2.78
C LYS A 85 -11.57 -10.24 -2.92
N ALA A 86 -11.97 -10.56 -4.15
CA ALA A 86 -12.56 -11.83 -4.53
C ALA A 86 -11.46 -12.74 -5.10
N GLU A 87 -11.62 -14.06 -4.98
CA GLU A 87 -10.80 -14.99 -5.75
C GLU A 87 -11.24 -14.97 -7.21
N GLU A 88 -10.26 -15.05 -8.12
CA GLU A 88 -10.50 -15.28 -9.53
C GLU A 88 -10.72 -16.79 -9.69
N THR A 89 -11.97 -17.21 -9.93
CA THR A 89 -12.39 -18.61 -10.09
C THR A 89 -12.09 -19.15 -11.47
#